data_AF-F4MY91-F1
#
_entry.id   AF-F4MY91-F1
#
_cell.length_a   1.000
_cell.length_b   1.000
_cell.length_c   1.000
_cell.angle_alpha   90.00
_cell.angle_beta   90.00
_cell.angle_gamma   90.00
#
_symmetry.space_group_name_H-M   'P 1'
#
loop_
_entity.id
_entity.type
_entity.pdbx_description
1 polymer ?
#
loop_
_entity_poly.entity_id
_entity_poly.type
_entity_poly.pdbx_seq_one_letter_code
_entity_poly.pdbx_strand_id
1 'polypeptide(L)'
;MVSTSASILSTFTVSDKSGKALLCTKFTRTKLIEFLAGCTPATVVMEACGGARFMARRIADLGHEAKLIYPQFVRPFVKSNKNDFVDAEAICEAASRPSMRFVQPRTEVQQAMRALHRVRESLVRDKVKTTNQMHAFLLEFGISMPIGVTVIKRLSTVLAENELPPYLAQLLMRLHAHYLYLVEQITELETALEQELSRDETEQRLQTIPGVGPITANVLSSQLGDGKQYSCSRDFAASTGLVPRQYSMGGKNTLLGISKRGDKNLRRRLLTNLDDSIL
;
A
#
# COMPACT_ATOMS: atom_id res chain seq x y z
N MET A 1 25.31 -10.19 -11.43
CA MET A 1 24.03 -9.56 -11.03
C MET A 1 22.93 -10.29 -11.74
N VAL A 2 21.96 -10.84 -11.01
CA VAL A 2 20.81 -11.53 -11.60
C VAL A 2 19.62 -10.57 -11.54
N SER A 3 18.89 -10.33 -12.63
CA SER A 3 17.63 -9.58 -12.63
C SER A 3 16.45 -10.47 -12.99
N THR A 4 15.29 -10.11 -12.48
CA THR A 4 14.08 -10.90 -12.66
C THR A 4 12.84 -10.02 -12.77
N SER A 5 12.01 -10.28 -13.78
CA SER A 5 10.67 -9.69 -13.90
C SER A 5 9.67 -10.59 -13.19
N ALA A 6 8.89 -10.03 -12.27
CA ALA A 6 8.06 -10.78 -11.35
C ALA A 6 6.62 -10.96 -11.89
N SER A 7 6.49 -11.79 -12.92
CA SER A 7 5.26 -12.40 -13.43
C SER A 7 5.20 -13.91 -13.09
N ILE A 8 4.04 -14.56 -13.28
CA ILE A 8 3.76 -15.99 -12.96
C ILE A 8 4.83 -16.93 -13.55
N LEU A 9 5.39 -16.54 -14.68
CA LEU A 9 6.65 -17.02 -15.26
C LEU A 9 7.65 -15.89 -15.13
N SER A 10 8.66 -16.06 -14.28
CA SER A 10 9.64 -15.01 -14.07
C SER A 10 10.73 -15.15 -15.12
N THR A 11 10.91 -14.12 -15.94
CA THR A 11 12.05 -14.07 -16.88
C THR A 11 13.28 -13.62 -16.12
N PHE A 12 14.34 -14.42 -16.21
CA PHE A 12 15.60 -14.27 -15.51
C PHE A 12 16.70 -13.86 -16.48
N THR A 13 17.43 -12.81 -16.12
CA THR A 13 18.66 -12.43 -16.79
C THR A 13 19.81 -12.50 -15.79
N VAL A 14 20.79 -13.37 -16.02
CA VAL A 14 22.06 -13.33 -15.28
C VAL A 14 22.99 -12.46 -16.08
N SER A 15 23.58 -11.44 -15.45
CA SER A 15 24.57 -10.56 -16.05
C SER A 15 25.88 -10.58 -15.26
N ASP A 16 27.00 -10.38 -15.95
CA ASP A 16 28.31 -10.22 -15.30
C ASP A 16 28.47 -8.83 -14.63
N LYS A 17 29.66 -8.54 -14.10
CA LYS A 17 29.96 -7.24 -13.46
C LYS A 17 29.95 -6.05 -14.43
N SER A 18 30.07 -6.30 -15.74
CA SER A 18 30.01 -5.28 -16.79
C SER A 18 28.58 -5.00 -17.29
N GLY A 19 27.60 -5.76 -16.80
CA GLY A 19 26.20 -5.67 -17.24
C GLY A 19 25.90 -6.48 -18.50
N LYS A 20 26.84 -7.29 -18.98
CA LYS A 20 26.61 -8.19 -20.12
C LYS A 20 25.79 -9.39 -19.68
N ALA A 21 24.68 -9.65 -20.36
CA ALA A 21 23.84 -10.82 -20.12
C ALA A 21 24.60 -12.11 -20.43
N LEU A 22 24.77 -12.96 -19.42
CA LEU A 22 25.36 -14.30 -19.46
C LEU A 22 24.29 -15.38 -19.71
N LEU A 23 23.08 -15.20 -19.17
CA LEU A 23 21.97 -16.13 -19.31
C LEU A 23 20.66 -15.35 -19.40
N CYS A 24 19.76 -15.75 -20.29
CA CYS A 24 18.43 -15.16 -20.38
C CYS A 24 17.39 -16.26 -20.61
N THR A 25 16.67 -16.66 -19.56
CA THR A 25 15.72 -17.79 -19.63
C THR A 25 14.46 -17.51 -18.82
N LYS A 26 13.40 -18.27 -19.09
CA LYS A 26 12.18 -18.25 -18.27
C LYS A 26 12.21 -19.40 -17.27
N PHE A 27 11.94 -19.09 -16.01
CA PHE A 27 11.74 -20.09 -14.97
C PHE A 27 10.32 -20.02 -14.42
N THR A 28 9.78 -21.18 -14.05
CA THR A 28 8.71 -21.21 -13.05
C THR A 28 9.31 -20.85 -11.69
N ARG A 29 8.47 -20.35 -10.76
CA ARG A 29 8.93 -19.98 -9.42
C ARG A 29 9.69 -21.11 -8.71
N THR A 30 9.20 -22.34 -8.81
CA THR A 30 9.82 -23.51 -8.17
C THR A 30 11.19 -23.81 -8.77
N LYS A 31 11.27 -23.92 -10.11
CA LYS A 31 12.52 -24.19 -10.82
C LYS A 31 13.57 -23.12 -10.61
N LEU A 32 13.14 -21.87 -10.44
CA LEU A 32 14.03 -20.78 -10.09
C LEU A 32 14.68 -20.98 -8.72
N ILE A 33 13.87 -21.30 -7.70
CA ILE A 33 14.38 -21.50 -6.34
C ILE A 33 15.38 -22.65 -6.33
N GLU A 34 15.09 -23.74 -7.05
CA GLU A 34 16.01 -24.87 -7.25
C GLU A 34 17.30 -24.44 -7.95
N PHE A 35 17.20 -23.63 -9.01
CA PHE A 35 18.36 -23.11 -9.73
C PHE A 35 19.24 -22.23 -8.84
N LEU A 36 18.63 -21.32 -8.08
CA LEU A 36 19.35 -20.42 -7.17
C LEU A 36 20.03 -21.20 -6.03
N ALA A 37 19.39 -22.24 -5.50
CA ALA A 37 19.98 -23.09 -4.46
C ALA A 37 21.30 -23.76 -4.90
N GLY A 38 21.48 -23.99 -6.21
CA GLY A 38 22.73 -24.52 -6.78
C GLY A 38 23.77 -23.45 -7.15
N CYS A 39 23.45 -22.16 -7.00
CA CYS A 39 24.32 -21.06 -7.38
C CYS A 39 25.15 -20.55 -6.19
N THR A 40 26.30 -19.94 -6.49
CA THR A 40 27.05 -19.19 -5.48
C THR A 40 26.30 -17.90 -5.08
N PRO A 41 26.55 -17.35 -3.86
CA PRO A 41 25.94 -16.11 -3.41
C PRO A 41 26.05 -15.00 -4.46
N ALA A 42 24.93 -14.34 -4.74
CA ALA A 42 24.82 -13.36 -5.82
C ALA A 42 23.78 -12.30 -5.46
N THR A 43 23.89 -11.11 -6.05
CA THR A 43 22.83 -10.09 -5.96
C THR A 43 21.74 -10.39 -6.98
N VAL A 44 20.50 -10.57 -6.50
CA VAL A 44 19.30 -10.77 -7.31
C VAL A 44 18.40 -9.55 -7.20
N VAL A 45 18.06 -8.96 -8.34
CA VAL A 45 17.32 -7.71 -8.44
C VAL A 45 15.96 -7.95 -9.08
N MET A 46 14.89 -7.44 -8.47
CA MET A 46 13.54 -7.61 -8.98
C MET A 46 12.79 -6.30 -8.97
N GLU A 47 11.83 -6.14 -9.86
CA GLU A 47 10.85 -5.06 -9.73
C GLU A 47 9.94 -5.32 -8.51
N ALA A 48 9.69 -4.27 -7.73
CA ALA A 48 8.83 -4.33 -6.56
C ALA A 48 7.35 -4.51 -6.93
N CYS A 49 6.93 -5.76 -7.12
CA CYS A 49 5.53 -6.14 -7.39
C CYS A 49 4.87 -6.89 -6.20
N GLY A 50 3.66 -7.41 -6.40
CA GLY A 50 2.92 -8.19 -5.39
C GLY A 50 3.66 -9.46 -4.95
N GLY A 51 4.24 -10.21 -5.88
CA GLY A 51 4.97 -11.46 -5.60
C GLY A 51 6.44 -11.29 -5.24
N ALA A 52 7.06 -10.16 -5.58
CA ALA A 52 8.50 -9.94 -5.44
C ALA A 52 8.97 -9.98 -3.97
N ARG A 53 8.12 -9.63 -3.00
CA ARG A 53 8.48 -9.65 -1.57
C ARG A 53 8.68 -11.06 -1.04
N PHE A 54 7.77 -11.97 -1.38
CA PHE A 54 7.92 -13.39 -1.04
C PHE A 54 9.19 -13.96 -1.66
N MET A 55 9.41 -13.67 -2.95
CA MET A 55 10.62 -14.11 -3.65
C MET A 55 11.89 -13.57 -3.00
N ALA A 56 11.93 -12.30 -2.63
CA ALA A 56 13.10 -11.69 -2.02
C ALA A 56 13.49 -12.37 -0.70
N ARG A 57 12.51 -12.75 0.12
CA ARG A 57 12.77 -13.53 1.35
C ARG A 57 13.34 -14.91 1.03
N ARG A 58 12.71 -15.65 0.11
CA ARG A 58 13.19 -16.98 -0.30
C ARG A 58 14.59 -16.95 -0.89
N ILE A 59 14.91 -15.90 -1.65
CA ILE A 59 16.24 -15.67 -2.22
C ILE A 59 17.26 -15.37 -1.11
N ALA A 60 16.89 -14.57 -0.12
CA ALA A 60 17.73 -14.29 1.04
C ALA A 60 17.99 -15.55 1.89
N ASP A 61 16.98 -16.42 2.08
CA ASP A 61 17.11 -17.70 2.79
C ASP A 61 18.13 -18.64 2.12
N LEU A 62 18.35 -18.49 0.80
CA LEU A 62 19.35 -19.24 0.03
C LEU A 62 20.74 -18.59 0.07
N GLY A 63 20.94 -17.51 0.83
CA GLY A 63 22.23 -16.83 0.97
C GLY A 63 22.54 -15.80 -0.13
N HIS A 64 21.57 -15.43 -0.96
CA HIS A 64 21.72 -14.38 -1.96
C HIS A 64 21.28 -13.02 -1.44
N GLU A 65 21.80 -11.94 -2.03
CA GLU A 65 21.38 -10.58 -1.71
C GLU A 65 20.19 -10.17 -2.59
N ALA A 66 18.99 -10.09 -2.01
CA ALA A 66 17.79 -9.67 -2.75
C ALA A 66 17.58 -8.15 -2.72
N LYS A 67 17.43 -7.52 -3.89
CA LYS A 67 17.15 -6.08 -4.05
C LYS A 67 15.86 -5.86 -4.83
N LEU A 68 15.00 -4.96 -4.35
CA LEU A 68 13.77 -4.59 -5.05
C LEU A 68 13.88 -3.17 -5.63
N ILE A 69 13.53 -2.95 -6.90
CA ILE A 69 13.50 -1.62 -7.53
C ILE A 69 12.04 -1.16 -7.70
N TYR A 70 11.75 0.11 -7.43
CA TYR A 70 10.44 0.68 -7.74
C TYR A 70 10.17 0.70 -9.26
N PRO A 71 8.97 0.32 -9.72
CA PRO A 71 8.58 0.34 -11.14
C PRO A 71 8.89 1.66 -11.87
N GLN A 72 8.73 2.79 -11.17
CA GLN A 72 8.97 4.13 -11.71
C GLN A 72 10.44 4.37 -12.07
N PHE A 73 11.36 3.69 -11.41
CA PHE A 73 12.80 3.77 -11.71
C PHE A 73 13.23 2.79 -12.79
N VAL A 74 12.45 1.74 -13.06
CA VAL A 74 12.69 0.80 -14.16
C VAL A 74 12.16 1.36 -15.49
N ARG A 75 11.00 2.04 -15.46
CA ARG A 75 10.31 2.54 -16.66
C ARG A 75 11.19 3.33 -17.65
N PRO A 76 12.12 4.22 -17.23
CA PRO A 76 12.99 4.95 -18.16
C PRO A 76 13.94 4.07 -18.98
N PHE A 77 14.20 2.83 -18.54
CA PHE A 77 15.13 1.89 -19.18
C PHE A 77 14.43 0.89 -20.11
N VAL A 78 13.11 0.98 -20.26
CA VAL A 78 12.34 0.14 -21.18
C VAL A 78 12.48 0.68 -22.61
N LYS A 79 13.17 -0.07 -23.48
CA LYS A 79 13.57 0.39 -24.83
C LYS A 79 12.54 0.10 -25.93
N SER A 80 11.64 -0.86 -25.73
CA SER A 80 10.72 -1.32 -26.79
C SER A 80 9.37 -1.80 -26.22
N ASN A 81 8.55 -2.42 -27.08
CA ASN A 81 7.25 -2.96 -26.71
C ASN A 81 7.35 -3.98 -25.56
N LYS A 82 6.27 -4.09 -24.79
CA LYS A 82 6.20 -4.90 -23.58
C LYS A 82 6.52 -6.37 -23.85
N ASN A 83 7.57 -6.86 -23.23
CA ASN A 83 7.96 -8.27 -23.18
C ASN A 83 8.75 -8.52 -21.89
N ASP A 84 8.54 -9.67 -21.23
CA ASP A 84 9.19 -10.01 -19.96
C ASP A 84 10.73 -9.97 -20.04
N PHE A 85 11.31 -10.27 -21.21
CA PHE A 85 12.75 -10.18 -21.45
C PHE A 85 13.27 -8.74 -21.43
N VAL A 86 12.53 -7.83 -22.07
CA VAL A 86 12.85 -6.39 -22.09
C VAL A 86 12.70 -5.80 -20.69
N ASP A 87 11.69 -6.25 -19.94
CA ASP A 87 11.50 -5.85 -18.54
C ASP A 87 12.68 -6.32 -17.66
N ALA A 88 13.15 -7.57 -17.83
CA ALA A 88 14.30 -8.10 -17.08
C ALA A 88 15.61 -7.37 -17.42
N GLU A 89 15.84 -7.03 -18.69
CA GLU A 89 16.99 -6.21 -19.12
C GLU A 89 16.90 -4.80 -18.51
N ALA A 90 15.73 -4.14 -18.58
CA ALA A 90 15.52 -2.82 -18.02
C ALA A 90 15.76 -2.79 -16.50
N ILE A 91 15.35 -3.83 -15.77
CA ILE A 91 15.65 -3.98 -14.34
C ILE A 91 17.16 -4.10 -14.11
N CYS A 92 17.86 -4.90 -14.92
CA CYS A 92 19.31 -5.06 -14.85
C CYS A 92 20.05 -3.74 -15.11
N GLU A 93 19.64 -3.02 -16.15
CA GLU A 93 20.21 -1.74 -16.53
C GLU A 93 19.97 -0.68 -15.44
N ALA A 94 18.74 -0.58 -14.94
CA ALA A 94 18.38 0.29 -13.82
C ALA A 94 19.25 -0.01 -12.58
N ALA A 95 19.38 -1.30 -12.23
CA ALA A 95 20.16 -1.75 -11.08
C ALA A 95 21.65 -1.43 -11.16
N SER A 96 22.21 -1.36 -12.38
CA SER A 96 23.62 -1.03 -12.61
C SER A 96 23.97 0.43 -12.32
N ARG A 97 22.98 1.33 -12.22
CA ARG A 97 23.23 2.76 -12.01
C ARG A 97 23.71 3.02 -10.57
N PRO A 98 24.84 3.72 -10.36
CA PRO A 98 25.38 3.97 -9.00
C PRO A 98 24.42 4.72 -8.06
N SER A 99 23.56 5.57 -8.63
CA SER A 99 22.57 6.35 -7.86
C SER A 99 21.23 5.62 -7.67
N MET A 100 21.13 4.34 -8.06
CA MET A 100 19.88 3.59 -7.97
C MET A 100 19.46 3.34 -6.52
N ARG A 101 18.17 3.45 -6.25
CA ARG A 101 17.57 3.23 -4.93
C ARG A 101 16.78 1.94 -4.92
N PHE A 102 16.97 1.17 -3.86
CA PHE A 102 16.31 -0.11 -3.66
C PHE A 102 15.35 -0.05 -2.47
N VAL A 103 14.32 -0.88 -2.51
CA VAL A 103 13.33 -1.06 -1.46
C VAL A 103 13.70 -2.29 -0.66
N GLN A 104 13.72 -2.16 0.66
CA GLN A 104 13.93 -3.31 1.51
C GLN A 104 12.74 -4.27 1.42
N PRO A 105 12.98 -5.58 1.23
CA PRO A 105 11.93 -6.58 1.35
C PRO A 105 11.30 -6.51 2.74
N ARG A 106 9.96 -6.48 2.79
CA ARG A 106 9.24 -6.50 4.08
C ARG A 106 9.26 -7.89 4.68
N THR A 107 9.31 -7.95 6.01
CA THR A 107 9.10 -9.19 6.77
C THR A 107 7.69 -9.71 6.57
N GLU A 108 7.45 -10.97 6.95
CA GLU A 108 6.11 -11.58 6.84
C GLU A 108 5.12 -10.88 7.75
N VAL A 109 5.54 -10.56 8.98
CA VAL A 109 4.76 -9.80 9.95
C VAL A 109 4.37 -8.44 9.39
N GLN A 110 5.32 -7.66 8.84
CA GLN A 110 5.02 -6.37 8.20
C GLN A 110 4.06 -6.50 7.02
N GLN A 111 4.15 -7.60 6.25
CA GLN A 111 3.27 -7.86 5.12
C GLN A 111 1.85 -8.23 5.56
N ALA A 112 1.71 -9.04 6.62
CA ALA A 112 0.43 -9.40 7.24
C ALA A 112 -0.26 -8.17 7.85
N MET A 113 0.49 -7.35 8.62
CA MET A 113 -0.03 -6.10 9.17
C MET A 113 -0.54 -5.15 8.09
N ARG A 114 0.19 -5.03 6.97
CA ARG A 114 -0.28 -4.24 5.83
C ARG A 114 -1.55 -4.80 5.20
N ALA A 115 -1.73 -6.12 5.16
CA ALA A 115 -2.95 -6.74 4.67
C ALA A 115 -4.14 -6.40 5.58
N LEU A 116 -3.96 -6.49 6.90
CA LEU A 116 -4.95 -6.09 7.89
C LEU A 116 -5.39 -4.62 7.68
N HIS A 117 -4.45 -3.68 7.58
CA HIS A 117 -4.77 -2.27 7.31
C HIS A 117 -5.57 -2.06 6.02
N ARG A 118 -5.26 -2.81 4.97
CA ARG A 118 -6.00 -2.74 3.69
C ARG A 118 -7.41 -3.28 3.81
N VAL A 119 -7.62 -4.35 4.57
CA VAL A 119 -8.94 -4.90 4.85
C VAL A 119 -9.76 -3.87 5.63
N ARG A 120 -9.24 -3.33 6.73
CA ARG A 120 -9.89 -2.25 7.49
C ARG A 120 -10.26 -1.06 6.59
N GLU A 121 -9.33 -0.60 5.74
CA GLU A 121 -9.60 0.49 4.80
C GLU A 121 -10.67 0.15 3.75
N SER A 122 -10.80 -1.12 3.36
CA SER A 122 -11.90 -1.56 2.50
C SER A 122 -13.22 -1.47 3.25
N LEU A 123 -13.30 -2.06 4.45
CA LEU A 123 -14.51 -2.07 5.26
C LEU A 123 -15.00 -0.66 5.61
N VAL A 124 -14.09 0.26 5.93
CA VAL A 124 -14.45 1.68 6.18
C VAL A 124 -15.02 2.34 4.92
N ARG A 125 -14.46 2.06 3.74
CA ARG A 125 -15.01 2.58 2.48
C ARG A 125 -16.38 1.97 2.18
N ASP A 126 -16.56 0.69 2.45
CA ASP A 126 -17.82 -0.01 2.27
C ASP A 126 -18.87 0.55 3.25
N LYS A 127 -18.51 0.83 4.51
CA LYS A 127 -19.35 1.50 5.51
C LYS A 127 -19.89 2.82 4.97
N VAL A 128 -19.00 3.69 4.49
CA VAL A 128 -19.37 5.00 3.93
C VAL A 128 -20.22 4.83 2.66
N LYS A 129 -19.90 3.86 1.79
CA LYS A 129 -20.67 3.57 0.59
C LYS A 129 -22.10 3.14 0.93
N THR A 130 -22.28 2.25 1.91
CA THR A 130 -23.59 1.80 2.39
C THR A 130 -24.39 2.97 2.96
N THR A 131 -23.78 3.82 3.79
CA THR A 131 -24.42 5.03 4.30
C THR A 131 -24.87 5.96 3.18
N ASN A 132 -24.01 6.23 2.20
CA ASN A 132 -24.35 7.08 1.06
C ASN A 132 -25.45 6.48 0.18
N GLN A 133 -25.50 5.15 0.04
CA GLN A 133 -26.55 4.46 -0.68
C GLN A 133 -27.91 4.61 0.01
N MET A 134 -27.96 4.48 1.33
CA MET A 134 -29.19 4.72 2.10
C MET A 134 -29.66 6.17 1.98
N HIS A 135 -28.73 7.14 2.03
CA HIS A 135 -29.02 8.55 1.81
C HIS A 135 -29.60 8.81 0.41
N ALA A 136 -28.99 8.25 -0.63
CA ALA A 136 -29.46 8.41 -2.00
C ALA A 136 -30.88 7.86 -2.18
N PHE A 137 -31.16 6.67 -1.64
CA PHE A 137 -32.50 6.08 -1.71
C PHE A 137 -33.54 6.89 -0.95
N LEU A 138 -33.24 7.41 0.24
CA LEU A 138 -34.20 8.27 0.96
C LEU A 138 -34.45 9.58 0.20
N LEU A 139 -33.41 10.16 -0.41
CA LEU A 139 -33.52 11.38 -1.17
C LEU A 139 -34.39 11.23 -2.43
N GLU A 140 -34.34 10.07 -3.11
CA GLU A 140 -35.22 9.75 -4.25
C GLU A 140 -36.71 9.78 -3.88
N PHE A 141 -37.04 9.56 -2.59
CA PHE A 141 -38.39 9.62 -2.05
C PHE A 141 -38.68 10.92 -1.29
N GLY A 142 -37.86 11.96 -1.48
CA GLY A 142 -38.07 13.30 -0.90
C GLY A 142 -37.64 13.44 0.56
N ILE A 143 -37.03 12.41 1.16
CA ILE A 143 -36.59 12.42 2.55
C ILE A 143 -35.13 12.90 2.61
N SER A 144 -34.95 14.18 2.92
CA SER A 144 -33.62 14.79 3.08
C SER A 144 -33.10 14.59 4.50
N MET A 145 -31.88 14.06 4.62
CA MET A 145 -31.23 13.76 5.89
C MET A 145 -29.80 14.35 5.92
N PRO A 146 -29.29 14.77 7.08
CA PRO A 146 -27.88 15.16 7.21
C PRO A 146 -26.95 13.99 6.86
N ILE A 147 -25.94 14.27 6.02
CA ILE A 147 -24.96 13.29 5.56
C ILE A 147 -24.30 12.57 6.75
N GLY A 148 -24.01 11.28 6.57
CA GLY A 148 -23.30 10.47 7.56
C GLY A 148 -24.22 9.68 8.48
N VAL A 149 -23.81 9.51 9.74
CA VAL A 149 -24.37 8.53 10.70
C VAL A 149 -25.83 8.81 11.08
N THR A 150 -26.35 10.01 10.81
CA THR A 150 -27.73 10.39 11.14
C THR A 150 -28.76 9.46 10.49
N VAL A 151 -28.53 9.03 9.24
CA VAL A 151 -29.43 8.09 8.55
C VAL A 151 -29.49 6.74 9.24
N ILE A 152 -28.38 6.29 9.82
CA ILE A 152 -28.30 5.02 10.54
C ILE A 152 -29.09 5.12 11.85
N LYS A 153 -28.80 6.16 12.64
CA LYS A 153 -29.44 6.35 13.97
C LYS A 153 -30.94 6.56 13.89
N ARG A 154 -31.43 7.23 12.84
CA ARG A 154 -32.83 7.62 12.70
C ARG A 154 -33.61 6.74 11.73
N LEU A 155 -33.04 5.68 11.18
CA LEU A 155 -33.72 4.89 10.15
C LEU A 155 -35.07 4.37 10.63
N SER A 156 -35.13 3.82 11.84
CA SER A 156 -36.38 3.31 12.42
C SER A 156 -37.47 4.39 12.52
N THR A 157 -37.09 5.59 12.95
CA THR A 157 -37.97 6.76 13.01
C THR A 157 -38.43 7.18 11.62
N VAL A 158 -37.52 7.27 10.66
CA VAL A 158 -37.82 7.64 9.27
C VAL A 158 -38.80 6.65 8.63
N LEU A 159 -38.61 5.35 8.85
CA LEU A 159 -39.51 4.31 8.35
C LEU A 159 -40.90 4.34 9.02
N ALA A 160 -41.02 4.88 10.23
CA ALA A 160 -42.30 5.02 10.94
C ALA A 160 -43.04 6.30 10.59
N GLU A 161 -42.32 7.40 10.31
CA GLU A 161 -42.89 8.72 10.03
C GLU A 161 -43.26 8.92 8.54
N ASN A 162 -42.75 8.08 7.64
CA ASN A 162 -42.92 8.25 6.20
C ASN A 162 -43.59 7.03 5.56
N GLU A 163 -44.58 7.26 4.70
CA GLU A 163 -45.20 6.21 3.88
C GLU A 163 -44.29 5.83 2.71
N LEU A 164 -43.35 4.92 2.96
CA LEU A 164 -42.46 4.36 1.95
C LEU A 164 -42.99 3.04 1.38
N PRO A 165 -42.70 2.72 0.11
CA PRO A 165 -43.03 1.41 -0.44
C PRO A 165 -42.48 0.27 0.45
N PRO A 166 -43.26 -0.76 0.78
CA PRO A 166 -42.83 -1.84 1.68
C PRO A 166 -41.52 -2.51 1.24
N TYR A 167 -41.33 -2.65 -0.08
CA TYR A 167 -40.09 -3.20 -0.65
C TYR A 167 -38.87 -2.32 -0.38
N LEU A 168 -39.00 -0.99 -0.46
CA LEU A 168 -37.92 -0.06 -0.16
C LEU A 168 -37.54 -0.11 1.33
N ALA A 169 -38.53 -0.15 2.22
CA ALA A 169 -38.29 -0.27 3.65
C ALA A 169 -37.47 -1.54 3.99
N GLN A 170 -37.79 -2.67 3.35
CA GLN A 170 -37.01 -3.90 3.49
C GLN A 170 -35.57 -3.77 2.96
N LEU A 171 -35.37 -3.09 1.83
CA LEU A 171 -34.02 -2.83 1.30
C LEU A 171 -33.20 -1.94 2.24
N LEU A 172 -33.79 -0.88 2.78
CA LEU A 172 -33.15 0.02 3.72
C LEU A 172 -32.77 -0.70 5.02
N MET A 173 -33.64 -1.58 5.53
CA MET A 173 -33.32 -2.42 6.68
C MET A 173 -32.18 -3.40 6.40
N ARG A 174 -32.10 -3.95 5.19
CA ARG A 174 -30.98 -4.82 4.78
C ARG A 174 -29.65 -4.05 4.70
N LEU A 175 -29.67 -2.83 4.16
CA LEU A 175 -28.49 -1.95 4.15
C LEU A 175 -28.07 -1.55 5.56
N HIS A 176 -29.03 -1.30 6.45
CA HIS A 176 -28.75 -1.00 7.86
C HIS A 176 -28.11 -2.19 8.58
N ALA A 177 -28.62 -3.40 8.40
CA ALA A 177 -28.01 -4.60 8.95
C ALA A 177 -26.58 -4.81 8.41
N HIS A 178 -26.37 -4.56 7.11
CA HIS A 178 -25.02 -4.61 6.52
C HIS A 178 -24.08 -3.55 7.11
N TYR A 179 -24.56 -2.33 7.34
CA TYR A 179 -23.79 -1.30 8.02
C TYR A 179 -23.35 -1.74 9.42
N LEU A 180 -24.25 -2.33 10.20
CA LEU A 180 -23.93 -2.83 11.55
C LEU A 180 -22.87 -3.94 11.51
N TYR A 181 -23.01 -4.89 10.58
CA TYR A 181 -21.99 -5.91 10.34
C TYR A 181 -20.62 -5.30 10.01
N LEU A 182 -20.57 -4.29 9.13
CA LEU A 182 -19.32 -3.62 8.79
C LEU A 182 -18.69 -2.92 10.00
N VAL A 183 -19.50 -2.29 10.86
CA VAL A 183 -19.02 -1.65 12.11
C VAL A 183 -18.43 -2.68 13.06
N GLU A 184 -19.09 -3.81 13.26
CA GLU A 184 -18.58 -4.91 14.07
C GLU A 184 -17.22 -5.40 13.56
N GLN A 185 -17.11 -5.73 12.26
CA GLN A 185 -15.86 -6.20 11.66
C GLN A 185 -14.73 -5.16 11.74
N ILE A 186 -15.03 -3.87 11.58
CA ILE A 186 -14.04 -2.80 11.77
C ILE A 186 -13.56 -2.78 13.22
N THR A 187 -14.48 -2.87 14.18
CA THR A 187 -14.19 -2.80 15.61
C THR A 187 -13.35 -3.98 16.08
N GLU A 188 -13.65 -5.20 15.60
CA GLU A 188 -12.84 -6.39 15.85
C GLU A 188 -11.41 -6.23 15.34
N LEU A 189 -11.22 -5.73 14.11
CA LEU A 189 -9.90 -5.49 13.55
C LEU A 189 -9.13 -4.39 14.28
N GLU A 190 -9.80 -3.33 14.71
CA GLU A 190 -9.18 -2.24 15.48
C GLU A 190 -8.76 -2.72 16.87
N THR A 191 -9.60 -3.49 17.55
CA THR A 191 -9.28 -4.10 18.85
C THR A 191 -8.07 -5.03 18.73
N ALA A 192 -8.04 -5.87 17.68
CA ALA A 192 -6.90 -6.76 17.44
C ALA A 192 -5.61 -5.97 17.16
N LEU A 193 -5.68 -4.85 16.43
CA LEU A 193 -4.54 -3.97 16.23
C LEU A 193 -4.06 -3.36 17.55
N GLU A 194 -4.97 -2.84 18.37
CA GLU A 194 -4.65 -2.20 19.66
C GLU A 194 -3.97 -3.15 20.65
N GLN A 195 -4.35 -4.43 20.64
CA GLN A 195 -3.69 -5.45 21.47
C GLN A 195 -2.25 -5.70 21.04
N GLU A 196 -1.97 -5.77 19.74
CA GLU A 196 -0.62 -5.91 19.20
C GLU A 196 0.24 -4.67 19.47
N LEU A 197 -0.38 -3.48 19.37
CA LEU A 197 0.20 -2.15 19.63
C LEU A 197 0.80 -1.97 21.03
N SER A 198 0.25 -2.64 22.05
CA SER A 198 0.70 -2.49 23.45
C SER A 198 2.13 -2.99 23.70
N ARG A 199 2.74 -3.71 22.73
CA ARG A 199 4.00 -4.44 22.91
C ARG A 199 5.22 -3.81 22.21
N ASP A 200 5.05 -2.79 21.36
CA ASP A 200 6.16 -2.20 20.58
C ASP A 200 6.55 -0.80 21.08
N GLU A 201 7.78 -0.67 21.61
CA GLU A 201 8.35 0.61 22.06
C GLU A 201 8.39 1.68 20.95
N THR A 202 8.56 1.28 19.69
CA THR A 202 8.59 2.21 18.55
C THR A 202 7.22 2.86 18.35
N GLU A 203 6.15 2.07 18.47
CA GLU A 203 4.78 2.54 18.30
C GLU A 203 4.35 3.42 19.47
N GLN A 204 4.77 3.10 20.70
CA GLN A 204 4.57 3.95 21.87
C GLN A 204 5.26 5.32 21.68
N ARG A 205 6.50 5.32 21.18
CA ARG A 205 7.20 6.57 20.87
C ARG A 205 6.51 7.38 19.77
N LEU A 206 6.00 6.72 18.72
CA LEU A 206 5.27 7.40 17.65
C LEU A 206 3.99 8.07 18.18
N GLN A 207 3.29 7.45 19.12
CA GLN A 207 2.08 8.01 19.74
C GLN A 207 2.35 9.24 20.63
N THR A 208 3.60 9.48 21.05
CA THR A 208 3.94 10.73 21.75
C THR A 208 3.89 11.96 20.83
N ILE A 209 3.87 11.75 19.51
CA ILE A 209 3.78 12.84 18.52
C ILE A 209 2.34 13.34 18.47
N PRO A 210 2.08 14.65 18.68
CA PRO A 210 0.74 15.22 18.57
C PRO A 210 0.09 14.90 17.21
N GLY A 211 -1.14 14.37 17.24
CA GLY A 211 -1.87 13.95 16.04
C GLY A 211 -1.54 12.54 15.53
N VAL A 212 -0.68 11.78 16.21
CA VAL A 212 -0.40 10.37 15.87
C VAL A 212 -1.17 9.44 16.81
N GLY A 213 -2.38 9.04 16.39
CA GLY A 213 -3.16 8.01 17.06
C GLY A 213 -2.62 6.57 16.84
N PRO A 214 -3.14 5.57 17.56
CA PRO A 214 -2.64 4.18 17.55
C PRO A 214 -2.60 3.57 16.15
N ILE A 215 -3.67 3.75 15.37
CA ILE A 215 -3.75 3.23 13.99
C ILE A 215 -2.69 3.90 13.09
N THR A 216 -2.43 5.19 13.30
CA THR A 216 -1.42 5.94 12.55
C THR A 216 -0.02 5.46 12.90
N ALA A 217 0.26 5.29 14.19
CA ALA A 217 1.53 4.78 14.69
C ALA A 217 1.84 3.41 14.10
N ASN A 218 0.87 2.50 14.08
CA ASN A 218 1.05 1.15 13.53
C ASN A 218 1.25 1.13 11.99
N VAL A 219 0.53 1.99 11.26
CA VAL A 219 0.78 2.16 9.82
C VAL A 219 2.18 2.71 9.57
N LEU A 220 2.64 3.64 10.41
CA LEU A 220 3.96 4.23 10.30
C LEU A 220 5.06 3.22 10.61
N SER A 221 5.02 2.53 11.74
CA SER A 221 6.00 1.49 12.14
C SER A 221 6.11 0.39 11.07
N SER A 222 4.98 -0.14 10.60
CA SER A 222 4.95 -1.21 9.60
C SER A 222 5.47 -0.79 8.21
N GLN A 223 5.37 0.49 7.87
CA GLN A 223 5.86 1.03 6.60
C GLN A 223 7.30 1.57 6.66
N LEU A 224 7.67 2.19 7.78
CA LEU A 224 9.00 2.77 8.00
C LEU A 224 10.05 1.70 8.31
N GLY A 225 9.66 0.63 9.03
CA GLY A 225 10.63 -0.28 9.62
C GLY A 225 11.56 0.47 10.58
N ASP A 226 12.87 0.23 10.47
CA ASP A 226 13.90 0.92 11.26
C ASP A 226 14.27 2.32 10.73
N GLY A 227 13.64 2.77 9.64
CA GLY A 227 13.87 4.08 9.03
C GLY A 227 15.24 4.25 8.34
N LYS A 228 16.17 3.28 8.42
CA LYS A 228 17.54 3.38 7.90
C LYS A 228 17.63 3.44 6.38
N GLN A 229 16.52 3.14 5.70
CA GLN A 229 16.39 3.33 4.25
C GLN A 229 16.39 4.82 3.82
N TYR A 230 16.22 5.76 4.76
CA TYR A 230 16.23 7.19 4.50
C TYR A 230 17.48 7.83 5.08
N SER A 231 18.14 8.70 4.31
CA SER A 231 19.33 9.42 4.79
C SER A 231 18.97 10.54 5.75
N CYS A 232 17.78 11.12 5.60
CA CYS A 232 17.24 12.15 6.47
C CYS A 232 15.70 12.15 6.49
N SER A 233 15.12 12.89 7.44
CA SER A 233 13.65 13.04 7.56
C SER A 233 12.99 13.64 6.31
N ARG A 234 13.70 14.48 5.56
CA ARG A 234 13.20 15.06 4.30
C ARG A 234 12.99 14.00 3.22
N ASP A 235 13.83 12.96 3.18
CA ASP A 235 13.67 11.85 2.23
C ASP A 235 12.40 11.05 2.54
N PHE A 236 12.08 10.87 3.82
CA PHE A 236 10.82 10.25 4.22
C PHE A 236 9.61 11.12 3.84
N ALA A 237 9.64 12.41 4.13
CA ALA A 237 8.57 13.32 3.69
C ALA A 237 8.40 13.32 2.16
N ALA A 238 9.50 13.16 1.42
CA ALA A 238 9.46 13.02 -0.04
C ALA A 238 8.84 11.69 -0.49
N SER A 239 9.12 10.58 0.20
CA SER A 239 8.59 9.26 -0.13
C SER A 239 7.09 9.12 0.14
N THR A 240 6.56 9.87 1.11
CA THR A 240 5.11 9.95 1.38
C THR A 240 4.36 10.89 0.42
N GLY A 241 5.10 11.71 -0.34
CA GLY A 241 4.52 12.65 -1.31
C GLY A 241 3.97 13.93 -0.70
N LEU A 242 4.40 14.25 0.52
CA LEU A 242 4.02 15.46 1.27
C LEU A 242 4.91 16.67 0.94
N VAL A 243 6.05 16.46 0.28
CA VAL A 243 6.90 17.58 -0.16
C VAL A 243 6.28 18.36 -1.32
N PRO A 244 6.54 19.68 -1.42
CA PRO A 244 6.11 20.49 -2.56
C PRO A 244 6.62 19.94 -3.88
N ARG A 245 5.81 20.01 -4.93
CA ARG A 245 6.26 19.73 -6.28
C ARG A 245 7.11 20.89 -6.77
N GLN A 246 8.36 20.62 -7.11
CA GLN A 246 9.23 21.61 -7.74
C GLN A 246 9.08 21.57 -9.26
N TYR A 247 8.91 22.74 -9.87
CA TYR A 247 8.99 22.95 -11.31
C TYR A 247 9.95 24.11 -11.56
N SER A 248 11.11 23.82 -12.14
CA SER A 248 12.14 24.81 -12.42
C SER A 248 12.38 24.89 -13.92
N MET A 249 12.17 26.07 -14.51
CA MET A 249 12.57 26.40 -15.88
C MET A 249 13.42 27.66 -15.87
N GLY A 250 14.57 27.63 -16.56
CA GLY A 250 15.44 28.81 -16.72
C GLY A 250 15.96 29.42 -15.40
N GLY A 251 16.24 28.60 -14.38
CA GLY A 251 16.80 29.07 -13.10
C GLY A 251 15.80 29.64 -12.09
N LYS A 252 14.51 29.80 -12.46
CA LYS A 252 13.45 30.17 -11.50
C LYS A 252 12.86 28.91 -10.86
N ASN A 253 12.94 28.82 -9.54
CA ASN A 253 12.35 27.73 -8.77
C ASN A 253 10.91 28.07 -8.39
N THR A 254 9.94 27.38 -8.98
CA THR A 254 8.53 27.48 -8.59
C THR A 254 8.13 26.25 -7.79
N LEU A 255 7.72 26.46 -6.54
CA LEU A 255 7.10 25.43 -5.70
C LEU A 255 5.58 25.45 -5.93
N LEU A 256 5.02 24.30 -6.29
CA LEU A 256 3.58 24.09 -6.49
C LEU A 256 2.99 23.37 -5.26
N GLY A 257 1.76 22.87 -5.40
CA GLY A 257 1.14 22.01 -4.39
C GLY A 257 1.94 20.73 -4.11
N ILE A 258 1.50 19.96 -3.11
CA ILE A 258 2.15 18.70 -2.72
C ILE A 258 2.38 17.78 -3.94
N SER A 259 3.50 17.07 -3.94
CA SER A 259 3.89 16.23 -5.08
C SER A 259 2.91 15.10 -5.38
N LYS A 260 2.19 14.61 -4.35
CA LYS A 260 1.31 13.44 -4.42
C LYS A 260 2.03 12.15 -4.87
N ARG A 261 3.38 12.16 -4.88
CA ARG A 261 4.22 11.02 -5.25
C ARG A 261 4.42 10.12 -4.03
N GLY A 262 3.81 8.95 -3.99
CA GLY A 262 3.93 8.04 -2.85
C GLY A 262 2.65 7.27 -2.55
N ASP A 263 2.58 6.65 -1.38
CA ASP A 263 1.39 5.90 -0.94
C ASP A 263 0.26 6.88 -0.58
N LYS A 264 -0.84 6.84 -1.35
CA LYS A 264 -2.02 7.69 -1.16
C LYS A 264 -2.66 7.48 0.22
N ASN A 265 -2.64 6.27 0.75
CA ASN A 265 -3.31 5.94 2.01
C ASN A 265 -2.49 6.44 3.20
N LEU A 266 -1.16 6.24 3.16
CA LEU A 266 -0.26 6.83 4.17
C LEU A 266 -0.39 8.36 4.19
N ARG A 267 -0.35 8.99 3.01
CA ARG A 267 -0.49 10.44 2.90
C ARG A 267 -1.85 10.94 3.40
N ARG A 268 -2.94 10.24 3.08
CA ARG A 268 -4.27 10.58 3.59
C ARG A 268 -4.27 10.56 5.12
N ARG A 269 -3.80 9.48 5.74
CA ARG A 269 -3.73 9.33 7.21
C ARG A 269 -2.93 10.44 7.86
N LEU A 270 -1.75 10.75 7.34
CA LEU A 270 -0.93 11.85 7.84
C LEU A 270 -1.58 13.24 7.74
N LEU A 271 -2.61 13.40 6.90
CA LEU A 271 -3.34 14.66 6.72
C LEU A 271 -4.71 14.66 7.43
N THR A 272 -5.37 13.51 7.54
CA THR A 272 -6.74 13.40 8.08
C THR A 272 -6.78 13.10 9.57
N ASN A 273 -5.67 12.68 10.18
CA ASN A 273 -5.66 12.20 11.57
C ASN A 273 -5.52 13.31 12.62
N LEU A 274 -6.15 14.46 12.38
CA LEU A 274 -6.40 15.43 13.44
C LEU A 274 -7.75 15.20 14.16
N ASP A 275 -8.65 14.34 13.66
CA ASP A 275 -9.91 14.00 14.34
C ASP A 275 -10.46 12.63 13.86
N ASP A 276 -9.99 11.51 14.42
CA ASP A 276 -10.65 10.19 14.24
C ASP A 276 -11.91 10.04 15.13
N SER A 277 -12.27 11.09 15.89
CA SER A 277 -13.46 11.17 16.74
C SER A 277 -14.76 11.54 15.98
N ILE A 278 -14.71 11.75 14.65
CA ILE A 278 -15.82 12.31 13.86
C ILE A 278 -16.27 11.43 12.65
N LEU A 279 -15.80 10.18 12.51
CA LEU A 279 -16.26 9.23 11.45
C LEU A 279 -16.90 7.95 12.00
#